data_AF-A0A850R525-F1
#
_entry.id   AF-A0A850R525-F1
#
_cell.length_a   1.000
_cell.length_b   1.000
_cell.length_c   1.000
_cell.angle_alpha   90.00
_cell.angle_beta   90.00
_cell.angle_gamma   90.00
#
_symmetry.space_group_name_H-M   'P 1'
#
loop_
_entity.id
_entity.type
_entity.pdbx_description
1 polymer ?
#
loop_
_entity_poly.entity_id
_entity_poly.type
_entity_poly.pdbx_seq_one_letter_code
_entity_poly.pdbx_strand_id
1 'polypeptide(L)'
;MFKKTLLAVSLAATSSYAFAVENVDLLIKNAQVLTMDKDKTVFDHGLVAIKGNKIVAVTDGSDIKEYQSAKTIDADGDIVMPGLINTHTHVSMTVFRSLADDVPDRLHRYIFPLEKKLVSRDMVRIGAQLGNVEMLKGGVTTYADMYYFEDEVAKTVDQIGMRAVLGETIIKFP
;
A
#
# COMPACT_ATOMS: atom_id res chain seq x y z
N MET A 1 72.44 -26.56 -27.20
CA MET A 1 71.26 -26.50 -26.31
C MET A 1 70.50 -25.21 -26.58
N PHE A 2 69.45 -25.27 -27.41
CA PHE A 2 68.59 -24.12 -27.73
C PHE A 2 67.56 -23.89 -26.62
N LYS A 3 67.59 -22.71 -25.98
CA LYS A 3 66.51 -22.25 -25.09
C LYS A 3 65.40 -21.62 -25.93
N LYS A 4 64.20 -22.19 -25.92
CA LYS A 4 62.99 -21.60 -26.50
C LYS A 4 62.31 -20.72 -25.44
N THR A 5 62.22 -19.43 -25.71
CA THR A 5 61.42 -18.48 -24.94
C THR A 5 59.99 -18.52 -25.48
N LEU A 6 59.01 -18.95 -24.67
CA LEU A 6 57.59 -18.81 -24.99
C LEU A 6 57.10 -17.43 -24.50
N LEU A 7 56.62 -16.61 -25.42
CA LEU A 7 55.91 -15.38 -25.14
C LEU A 7 54.42 -15.73 -24.95
N ALA A 8 53.90 -15.59 -23.73
CA ALA A 8 52.48 -15.76 -23.46
C ALA A 8 51.75 -14.46 -23.74
N VAL A 9 50.89 -14.45 -24.77
CA VAL A 9 49.96 -13.35 -25.04
C VAL A 9 48.70 -13.63 -24.23
N SER A 10 48.45 -12.83 -23.19
CA SER A 10 47.20 -12.84 -22.44
C SER A 10 46.14 -12.06 -23.20
N LEU A 11 45.19 -12.75 -23.84
CA LEU A 11 43.93 -12.15 -24.26
C LEU A 11 43.08 -11.88 -23.01
N ALA A 12 42.95 -10.61 -22.63
CA ALA A 12 41.94 -10.19 -21.67
C ALA A 12 40.57 -10.20 -22.37
N ALA A 13 39.77 -11.23 -22.12
CA ALA A 13 38.38 -11.26 -22.54
C ALA A 13 37.57 -10.30 -21.64
N THR A 14 37.24 -9.12 -22.16
CA THR A 14 36.25 -8.24 -21.53
C THR A 14 34.87 -8.86 -21.72
N SER A 15 34.32 -9.47 -20.67
CA SER A 15 32.93 -9.94 -20.67
C SER A 15 32.01 -8.72 -20.62
N SER A 16 31.43 -8.36 -21.75
CA SER A 16 30.24 -7.52 -21.81
C SER A 16 29.08 -8.30 -21.20
N TYR A 17 28.80 -8.07 -19.91
CA TYR A 17 27.53 -8.47 -19.31
C TYR A 17 26.44 -7.61 -19.95
N ALA A 18 25.85 -8.10 -21.03
CA ALA A 18 24.54 -7.63 -21.43
C ALA A 18 23.57 -8.08 -20.33
N PHE A 19 23.23 -7.20 -19.40
CA PHE A 19 22.14 -7.45 -18.47
C PHE A 19 20.88 -7.71 -19.30
N ALA A 20 20.30 -8.89 -19.14
CA ALA A 20 19.03 -9.21 -19.77
C ALA A 20 17.97 -8.29 -19.16
N VAL A 21 17.33 -7.48 -20.01
CA VAL A 21 16.27 -6.56 -19.58
C VAL A 21 15.16 -7.35 -18.88
N GLU A 22 14.83 -6.97 -17.65
CA GLU A 22 13.77 -7.61 -16.87
C GLU A 22 12.39 -7.05 -17.27
N ASN A 23 11.46 -7.96 -17.59
CA ASN A 23 10.07 -7.59 -17.85
C ASN A 23 9.27 -7.50 -16.54
N VAL A 24 8.64 -6.35 -16.33
CA VAL A 24 7.79 -6.00 -15.19
C VAL A 24 6.43 -5.46 -15.66
N ASP A 25 5.43 -5.42 -14.78
CA ASP A 25 4.05 -5.03 -15.15
C ASP A 25 3.80 -3.52 -15.00
N LEU A 26 4.41 -2.91 -13.97
CA LEU A 26 4.34 -1.48 -13.71
C LEU A 26 5.72 -0.94 -13.29
N LEU A 27 6.09 0.19 -13.88
CA LEU A 27 7.26 0.97 -13.52
C LEU A 27 6.82 2.36 -13.07
N ILE A 28 7.28 2.80 -11.90
CA ILE A 28 7.13 4.19 -11.44
C ILE A 28 8.53 4.80 -11.45
N LYS A 29 8.74 5.90 -12.16
CA LYS A 29 10.05 6.54 -12.33
C LYS A 29 10.01 8.01 -11.94
N ASN A 30 11.19 8.60 -11.74
CA ASN A 30 11.36 10.03 -11.46
C ASN A 30 10.55 10.44 -10.22
N ALA A 31 10.59 9.59 -9.18
CA ALA A 31 9.87 9.80 -7.94
C ALA A 31 10.84 10.12 -6.80
N GLN A 32 10.40 10.91 -5.82
CA GLN A 32 11.04 10.89 -4.51
C GLN A 32 10.55 9.64 -3.75
N VAL A 33 11.36 8.59 -3.71
CA VAL A 33 10.96 7.31 -3.13
C VAL A 33 11.38 7.24 -1.66
N LEU A 34 10.39 7.20 -0.77
CA LEU A 34 10.58 6.99 0.67
C LEU A 34 10.47 5.48 0.96
N THR A 35 11.59 4.79 1.17
CA THR A 35 11.58 3.31 1.27
C THR A 35 10.96 2.80 2.57
N MET A 36 11.08 3.59 3.63
CA MET A 36 10.76 3.18 5.01
C MET A 36 11.51 1.92 5.46
N ASP A 37 12.68 1.65 4.86
CA ASP A 37 13.60 0.63 5.35
C ASP A 37 14.23 1.03 6.70
N LYS A 38 15.10 0.17 7.24
CA LYS A 38 15.76 0.40 8.53
C LYS A 38 16.56 1.71 8.56
N ASP A 39 17.18 2.05 7.44
CA ASP A 39 18.08 3.20 7.32
C ASP A 39 17.34 4.47 6.85
N LYS A 40 16.03 4.33 6.55
CA LYS A 40 15.15 5.38 6.01
C LYS A 40 15.72 5.97 4.73
N THR A 41 16.19 5.10 3.84
CA THR A 41 16.73 5.50 2.54
C THR A 41 15.70 6.34 1.77
N VAL A 42 16.17 7.42 1.16
CA VAL A 42 15.39 8.26 0.25
C VAL A 42 16.12 8.36 -1.08
N PHE A 43 15.41 8.10 -2.17
CA PHE A 43 15.91 8.32 -3.52
C PHE A 43 15.20 9.53 -4.12
N ASP A 44 15.93 10.59 -4.46
CA ASP A 44 15.32 11.83 -4.99
C ASP A 44 14.81 11.69 -6.43
N HIS A 45 15.37 10.75 -7.20
CA HIS A 45 14.98 10.45 -8.59
C HIS A 45 14.75 8.94 -8.78
N GLY A 46 14.18 8.32 -7.76
CA GLY A 46 14.07 6.88 -7.65
C GLY A 46 13.11 6.23 -8.64
N LEU A 47 13.18 4.90 -8.62
CA LEU A 47 12.40 4.01 -9.47
C LEU A 47 11.83 2.88 -8.61
N VAL A 48 10.58 2.51 -8.88
CA VAL A 48 9.90 1.35 -8.28
C VAL A 48 9.39 0.44 -9.40
N ALA A 49 9.85 -0.80 -9.42
CA ALA A 49 9.44 -1.81 -10.38
C ALA A 49 8.53 -2.86 -9.71
N ILE A 50 7.39 -3.17 -10.34
CA ILE A 50 6.34 -4.03 -9.80
C ILE A 50 6.02 -5.14 -10.81
N LYS A 51 5.98 -6.38 -10.31
CA LYS A 51 5.61 -7.58 -11.06
C LYS A 51 4.57 -8.38 -10.28
N GLY A 52 3.41 -8.58 -10.88
CA GLY A 52 2.22 -9.11 -10.25
C GLY A 52 1.84 -8.27 -9.03
N ASN A 53 1.86 -8.89 -7.85
CA ASN A 53 1.55 -8.26 -6.57
C ASN A 53 2.79 -7.98 -5.71
N LYS A 54 3.98 -7.93 -6.31
CA LYS A 54 5.26 -7.74 -5.60
C LYS A 54 6.05 -6.59 -6.17
N ILE A 55 6.69 -5.85 -5.28
CA ILE A 55 7.77 -4.92 -5.62
C ILE A 55 9.01 -5.78 -5.87
N VAL A 56 9.61 -5.65 -7.06
CA VAL A 56 10.81 -6.42 -7.46
C VAL A 56 12.08 -5.58 -7.40
N ALA A 57 11.97 -4.24 -7.49
CA ALA A 57 13.08 -3.34 -7.31
C ALA A 57 12.64 -1.97 -6.76
N VAL A 58 13.50 -1.37 -5.94
CA VAL A 58 13.43 0.03 -5.51
C VAL A 58 14.85 0.58 -5.57
N THR A 59 15.11 1.52 -6.47
CA THR A 59 16.48 2.00 -6.78
C THR A 59 16.53 3.51 -6.95
N ASP A 60 17.73 4.04 -7.16
CA ASP A 60 17.98 5.45 -7.47
C ASP A 60 17.61 5.86 -8.91
N GLY A 61 17.10 4.92 -9.71
CA GLY A 61 16.67 5.15 -11.09
C GLY A 61 17.77 5.10 -12.14
N SER A 62 19.05 4.97 -11.76
CA SER A 62 20.18 4.89 -12.69
C SER A 62 20.13 3.64 -13.60
N ASP A 63 19.46 2.59 -13.12
CA ASP A 63 19.27 1.28 -13.75
C ASP A 63 17.96 1.19 -14.56
N ILE A 64 17.29 2.29 -14.87
CA ILE A 64 16.01 2.28 -15.62
C ILE A 64 16.05 1.47 -16.94
N LYS A 65 17.22 1.41 -17.60
CA LYS A 65 17.42 0.66 -18.85
C LYS A 65 17.38 -0.86 -18.65
N GLU A 66 17.51 -1.32 -17.41
CA GLU A 66 17.47 -2.74 -17.05
C GLU A 66 16.02 -3.27 -16.96
N TYR A 67 15.00 -2.40 -16.98
CA TYR A 67 13.60 -2.79 -16.92
C TYR A 67 12.82 -2.44 -18.19
N GLN A 68 11.92 -3.33 -18.57
CA GLN A 68 10.89 -3.10 -19.58
C GLN A 68 9.51 -3.31 -18.95
N SER A 69 8.61 -2.35 -19.14
CA SER A 69 7.25 -2.40 -18.57
C SER A 69 6.19 -2.11 -19.62
N ALA A 70 5.05 -2.79 -19.52
CA ALA A 70 3.86 -2.49 -20.31
C ALA A 70 3.20 -1.17 -19.87
N LYS A 71 3.38 -0.78 -18.60
CA LYS A 71 2.85 0.47 -18.03
C LYS A 71 3.94 1.21 -17.27
N THR A 72 4.14 2.48 -17.61
CA THR A 72 5.08 3.36 -16.90
C THR A 72 4.35 4.60 -16.41
N ILE A 73 4.55 4.93 -15.14
CA ILE A 73 4.11 6.16 -14.51
C ILE A 73 5.35 7.03 -14.30
N ASP A 74 5.34 8.23 -14.85
CA ASP A 74 6.29 9.28 -14.47
C ASP A 74 5.69 10.02 -13.27
N ALA A 75 6.39 10.00 -12.14
CA ALA A 75 5.93 10.69 -10.94
C ALA A 75 6.25 12.19 -10.96
N ASP A 76 7.03 12.69 -11.92
CA ASP A 76 7.36 14.12 -12.05
C ASP A 76 7.91 14.76 -10.77
N GLY A 77 8.70 14.01 -9.99
CA GLY A 77 9.25 14.42 -8.70
C GLY A 77 8.31 14.24 -7.51
N ASP A 78 7.08 13.74 -7.70
CA ASP A 78 6.17 13.42 -6.60
C ASP A 78 6.71 12.30 -5.70
N ILE A 79 6.13 12.22 -4.50
CA ILE A 79 6.50 11.24 -3.49
C ILE A 79 5.85 9.89 -3.79
N VAL A 80 6.66 8.84 -3.77
CA VAL A 80 6.22 7.45 -3.73
C VAL A 80 6.63 6.86 -2.37
N MET A 81 5.65 6.35 -1.63
CA MET A 81 5.87 5.79 -0.30
C MET A 81 4.95 4.57 -0.07
N PRO A 82 5.26 3.70 0.90
CA PRO A 82 4.31 2.69 1.36
C PRO A 82 2.97 3.33 1.71
N GLY A 83 1.88 2.68 1.31
CA GLY A 83 0.54 3.15 1.65
C GLY A 83 0.33 3.17 3.16
N LEU A 84 -0.45 4.14 3.64
CA LEU A 84 -0.68 4.33 5.06
C LEU A 84 -1.46 3.14 5.65
N ILE A 85 -1.16 2.84 6.92
CA ILE A 85 -1.85 1.82 7.72
C ILE A 85 -2.64 2.52 8.83
N ASN A 86 -3.96 2.49 8.76
CA ASN A 86 -4.83 3.02 9.81
C ASN A 86 -5.10 1.91 10.85
N THR A 87 -4.45 1.96 12.00
CA THR A 87 -4.41 0.85 12.95
C THR A 87 -5.66 0.72 13.83
N HIS A 88 -6.64 1.62 13.71
CA HIS A 88 -7.87 1.55 14.49
C HIS A 88 -9.01 2.34 13.83
N THR A 89 -10.10 1.66 13.54
CA THR A 89 -11.33 2.27 13.02
C THR A 89 -12.59 1.65 13.60
N HIS A 90 -13.67 2.42 13.45
CA HIS A 90 -15.04 1.93 13.41
C HIS A 90 -15.64 2.40 12.07
N VAL A 91 -15.23 1.79 10.96
CA VAL A 91 -15.35 2.37 9.60
C VAL A 91 -16.80 2.68 9.21
N SER A 92 -17.74 1.85 9.66
CA SER A 92 -19.15 2.05 9.37
C SER A 92 -19.78 3.21 10.13
N MET A 93 -19.16 3.70 11.20
CA MET A 93 -19.63 4.90 11.92
C MET A 93 -19.48 6.19 11.12
N THR A 94 -18.88 6.15 9.92
CA THR A 94 -18.78 7.31 9.02
C THR A 94 -20.14 7.95 8.71
N VAL A 95 -21.24 7.19 8.73
CA VAL A 95 -22.61 7.73 8.57
C VAL A 95 -23.07 8.58 9.76
N PHE A 96 -22.42 8.45 10.92
CA PHE A 96 -22.66 9.23 12.12
C PHE A 96 -21.65 10.36 12.30
N ARG A 97 -20.86 10.67 11.26
CA ARG A 97 -19.83 11.71 11.32
C ARG A 97 -20.41 13.04 11.79
N SER A 98 -19.74 13.61 12.79
CA SER A 98 -20.10 14.88 13.43
C SER A 98 -21.46 14.91 14.13
N LEU A 99 -22.12 13.76 14.30
CA LEU A 99 -23.38 13.71 15.04
C LEU A 99 -23.11 13.73 16.55
N ALA A 100 -23.81 14.63 17.23
CA ALA A 100 -23.73 14.84 18.68
C ALA A 100 -22.32 15.17 19.18
N ASP A 101 -21.57 15.96 18.42
CA ASP A 101 -20.32 16.55 18.89
C ASP A 101 -20.58 17.46 20.11
N ASP A 102 -19.58 17.58 20.98
CA ASP A 102 -19.59 18.44 22.17
C ASP A 102 -20.72 18.16 23.19
N VAL A 103 -21.33 16.97 23.15
CA VAL A 103 -22.32 16.53 24.14
C VAL A 103 -21.64 15.79 25.29
N PRO A 104 -21.87 16.18 26.56
CA PRO A 104 -21.44 15.40 27.72
C PRO A 104 -22.03 13.99 27.71
N ASP A 105 -21.21 12.97 27.96
CA ASP A 105 -21.61 11.55 27.94
C ASP A 105 -22.26 11.11 26.61
N ARG A 106 -21.65 11.55 25.50
CA ARG A 106 -22.08 11.26 24.12
C ARG A 106 -22.33 9.77 23.86
N LEU A 107 -21.54 8.88 24.46
CA LEU A 107 -21.63 7.44 24.22
C LEU A 107 -22.98 6.87 24.68
N HIS A 108 -23.34 7.04 25.95
CA HIS A 108 -24.59 6.49 26.49
C HIS A 108 -25.81 7.29 26.07
N ARG A 109 -25.68 8.61 25.91
CA ARG A 109 -26.81 9.49 25.60
C ARG A 109 -27.19 9.49 24.13
N TYR A 110 -26.24 9.24 23.23
CA TYR A 110 -26.45 9.35 21.78
C TYR A 110 -26.01 8.12 21.02
N ILE A 111 -24.74 7.70 21.13
CA ILE A 111 -24.19 6.64 20.26
C ILE A 111 -24.88 5.29 20.51
N PHE A 112 -24.94 4.79 21.75
CA PHE A 112 -25.60 3.51 22.01
C PHE A 112 -27.10 3.49 21.63
N PRO A 113 -27.91 4.52 21.96
CA PRO A 113 -29.28 4.61 21.47
C PRO A 113 -29.38 4.63 19.94
N LEU A 114 -28.46 5.31 19.26
CA LEU A 114 -28.42 5.43 17.81
C LEU A 114 -28.04 4.09 17.16
N GLU A 115 -26.98 3.45 17.67
CA GLU A 115 -26.54 2.14 17.21
C GLU A 115 -27.66 1.11 17.37
N LYS A 116 -28.29 1.05 18.55
CA LYS A 116 -29.43 0.17 18.80
C LYS A 116 -30.58 0.36 17.80
N LYS A 117 -30.78 1.58 17.31
CA LYS A 117 -31.90 1.91 16.41
C LYS A 117 -31.56 1.75 14.93
N LEU A 118 -30.32 2.06 14.54
CA LEU A 118 -29.94 2.25 13.14
C LEU A 118 -28.92 1.24 12.63
N VAL A 119 -28.12 0.63 13.51
CA VAL A 119 -27.13 -0.36 13.09
C VAL A 119 -27.85 -1.58 12.55
N SER A 120 -27.59 -1.83 11.28
CA SER A 120 -28.12 -2.91 10.47
C SER A 120 -27.04 -3.29 9.47
N ARG A 121 -27.14 -4.49 8.90
CA ARG A 121 -26.21 -4.94 7.86
C ARG A 121 -26.08 -3.95 6.70
N ASP A 122 -27.20 -3.38 6.25
CA ASP A 122 -27.20 -2.38 5.18
C ASP A 122 -26.50 -1.09 5.58
N MET A 123 -26.76 -0.59 6.80
CA MET A 123 -26.07 0.59 7.30
C MET A 123 -24.55 0.35 7.42
N VAL A 124 -24.15 -0.81 7.94
CA VAL A 124 -22.73 -1.19 8.07
C VAL A 124 -22.07 -1.23 6.70
N ARG A 125 -22.70 -1.90 5.72
CA ARG A 125 -22.21 -1.98 4.34
C ARG A 125 -22.05 -0.59 3.70
N ILE A 126 -23.06 0.27 3.81
CA ILE A 126 -23.02 1.63 3.23
C ILE A 126 -21.93 2.48 3.91
N GLY A 127 -21.85 2.45 5.23
CA GLY A 127 -20.82 3.18 5.99
C GLY A 127 -19.41 2.69 5.66
N ALA A 128 -19.22 1.38 5.53
CA ALA A 128 -17.93 0.81 5.16
C ALA A 128 -17.52 1.18 3.73
N GLN A 129 -18.45 1.15 2.76
CA GLN A 129 -18.17 1.63 1.40
C GLN A 129 -17.70 3.09 1.39
N LEU A 130 -18.38 3.96 2.14
CA LEU A 130 -17.98 5.37 2.25
C LEU A 130 -16.60 5.52 2.89
N GLY A 131 -16.37 4.87 4.03
CA GLY A 131 -15.11 4.94 4.74
C GLY A 131 -13.93 4.38 3.95
N ASN A 132 -14.12 3.29 3.20
CA ASN A 132 -13.08 2.70 2.35
C ASN A 132 -12.68 3.65 1.22
N VAL A 133 -13.64 4.28 0.54
CA VAL A 133 -13.34 5.27 -0.51
C VAL A 133 -12.60 6.47 0.06
N GLU A 134 -13.03 6.97 1.22
CA GLU A 134 -12.36 8.10 1.89
C GLU A 134 -10.92 7.76 2.27
N MET A 135 -10.70 6.59 2.89
CA MET A 135 -9.39 6.08 3.26
C MET A 135 -8.47 5.93 2.04
N LEU A 136 -8.96 5.32 0.96
CA LEU A 136 -8.18 5.13 -0.26
C LEU A 136 -7.80 6.46 -0.91
N LYS A 137 -8.73 7.43 -0.95
CA LYS A 137 -8.44 8.79 -1.43
C LYS A 137 -7.45 9.54 -0.54
N GLY A 138 -7.36 9.18 0.74
CA GLY A 138 -6.37 9.70 1.69
C GLY A 138 -5.03 8.94 1.71
N GLY A 139 -4.84 7.95 0.84
CA GLY A 139 -3.59 7.16 0.78
C GLY A 139 -3.49 6.01 1.78
N VAL A 140 -4.58 5.68 2.48
CA VAL A 140 -4.65 4.49 3.35
C VAL A 140 -4.92 3.26 2.48
N THR A 141 -4.03 2.28 2.59
CA THR A 141 -4.13 1.01 1.83
C THR A 141 -4.41 -0.20 2.72
N THR A 142 -4.32 -0.02 4.04
CA THR A 142 -4.62 -1.06 5.03
C THR A 142 -5.24 -0.44 6.27
N TYR A 143 -6.25 -1.07 6.84
CA TYR A 143 -6.83 -0.62 8.10
C TYR A 143 -7.18 -1.78 9.03
N ALA A 144 -7.36 -1.48 10.32
CA ALA A 144 -7.88 -2.42 11.31
C ALA A 144 -9.22 -1.90 11.85
N ASP A 145 -10.26 -2.70 11.70
CA ASP A 145 -11.62 -2.35 12.09
C ASP A 145 -12.12 -3.19 13.26
N MET A 146 -12.98 -2.58 14.06
CA MET A 146 -13.68 -3.27 15.12
C MET A 146 -15.10 -2.73 15.29
N TYR A 147 -16.06 -3.39 14.67
CA TYR A 147 -17.45 -2.99 14.73
C TYR A 147 -18.37 -4.22 14.68
N TYR A 148 -19.63 -4.00 14.31
CA TYR A 148 -20.64 -5.04 14.16
C TYR A 148 -20.78 -5.44 12.69
N PHE A 149 -21.17 -6.70 12.44
CA PHE A 149 -21.41 -7.22 11.09
C PHE A 149 -20.18 -7.09 10.18
N GLU A 150 -19.00 -7.45 10.70
CA GLU A 150 -17.72 -7.38 9.99
C GLU A 150 -17.67 -8.23 8.72
N ASP A 151 -18.57 -9.20 8.57
CA ASP A 151 -18.73 -9.94 7.32
C ASP A 151 -19.26 -9.06 6.16
N GLU A 152 -20.06 -8.03 6.46
CA GLU A 152 -20.43 -7.01 5.47
C GLU A 152 -19.26 -6.10 5.14
N VAL A 153 -18.48 -5.68 6.15
CA VAL A 153 -17.27 -4.88 5.95
C VAL A 153 -16.29 -5.64 5.06
N ALA A 154 -16.06 -6.93 5.32
CA ALA A 154 -15.19 -7.80 4.53
C ALA A 154 -15.55 -7.81 3.04
N LYS A 155 -16.84 -7.91 2.70
CA LYS A 155 -17.31 -7.86 1.30
C LYS A 155 -16.97 -6.54 0.63
N THR A 156 -17.11 -5.42 1.36
CA THR A 156 -16.80 -4.09 0.82
C THR A 156 -15.30 -3.88 0.62
N VAL A 157 -14.47 -4.44 1.51
CA VAL A 157 -13.00 -4.43 1.40
C VAL A 157 -12.53 -5.22 0.18
N ASP A 158 -13.07 -6.44 0.00
CA ASP A 158 -12.77 -7.30 -1.14
C ASP A 158 -13.15 -6.62 -2.47
N GLN A 159 -14.35 -6.02 -2.52
CA GLN A 159 -14.85 -5.33 -3.70
C GLN A 159 -13.93 -4.16 -4.15
N ILE A 160 -13.37 -3.40 -3.21
CA ILE A 160 -12.50 -2.24 -3.53
C ILE A 160 -11.01 -2.62 -3.63
N GLY A 161 -10.64 -3.83 -3.23
CA GLY A 161 -9.25 -4.32 -3.28
C GLY A 161 -8.35 -3.73 -2.19
N MET A 162 -8.90 -3.32 -1.05
CA MET A 162 -8.13 -2.87 0.12
C MET A 162 -7.68 -4.06 0.98
N ARG A 163 -6.72 -3.84 1.87
CA ARG A 163 -6.37 -4.80 2.93
C ARG A 163 -7.02 -4.37 4.24
N ALA A 164 -7.50 -5.32 5.03
CA ALA A 164 -8.02 -5.01 6.36
C ALA A 164 -7.79 -6.14 7.36
N VAL A 165 -7.74 -5.79 8.63
CA VAL A 165 -7.89 -6.70 9.78
C VAL A 165 -9.24 -6.39 10.41
N LEU A 166 -10.19 -7.32 10.34
CA LEU A 166 -11.57 -7.08 10.72
C LEU A 166 -11.90 -7.89 11.98
N GLY A 167 -12.24 -7.21 13.07
CA GLY A 167 -12.51 -7.81 14.37
C GLY A 167 -13.97 -7.66 14.78
N GLU A 168 -14.76 -8.73 14.70
CA GLU A 168 -16.15 -8.71 15.14
C GLU A 168 -16.22 -8.43 16.65
N THR A 169 -17.09 -7.48 17.02
CA THR A 169 -17.25 -7.06 18.40
C THR A 169 -17.83 -8.17 19.28
N ILE A 170 -17.13 -8.53 20.36
CA ILE A 170 -17.63 -9.44 21.40
C ILE A 170 -17.84 -8.66 22.70
N ILE A 171 -19.10 -8.51 23.10
CA ILE A 171 -19.49 -7.79 24.32
C ILE A 171 -20.52 -8.57 25.14
N LYS A 172 -20.62 -8.25 26.44
CA LYS A 172 -21.47 -8.95 27.42
C LYS A 172 -22.93 -8.49 27.43
N PHE A 173 -23.28 -7.45 26.67
CA PHE A 173 -24.60 -6.81 26.70
C PHE A 173 -25.31 -6.96 25.34
N PRO A 174 -26.64 -7.13 25.32
CA PRO A 174 -27.42 -7.17 24.09
C PRO A 174 -27.60 -5.78 23.45
#